data_AF-A0A1Y2GYZ7-F1
#
_entry.id   AF-A0A1Y2GYZ7-F1
#
_cell.length_a   1.000
_cell.length_b   1.000
_cell.length_c   1.000
_cell.angle_alpha   90.00
_cell.angle_beta   90.00
_cell.angle_gamma   90.00
#
_symmetry.space_group_name_H-M   'P 1'
#
loop_
_entity.id
_entity.type
_entity.pdbx_description
1 polymer ?
#
loop_
_entity_poly.entity_id
_entity_poly.type
_entity_poly.pdbx_seq_one_letter_code
_entity_poly.pdbx_strand_id
1 'polypeptide(L)'
;YFQRLASYPQPSQPLSNERLRLVEAARGILFALSQIYKAVKQVVGCFTDEKFSLMFTRLLQGASSAMAQLIQSLDRFDSMAQVDVPDQTICAEVMRCCESNVVAFRRLVHMIQIQLRNIGIMADIRLVRNLVLVLHGALTEIRVAWDSLFPLLQN
;
A
#
# COMPACT_ATOMS: atom_id res chain seq x y z
N TYR A 1 2.54 8.17 8.40
CA TYR A 1 3.85 7.73 7.90
C TYR A 1 4.58 8.85 7.17
N PHE A 2 4.22 9.21 5.94
CA PHE A 2 5.01 10.16 5.11
C PHE A 2 5.30 11.53 5.76
N GLN A 3 4.37 12.09 6.54
CA GLN A 3 4.64 13.31 7.32
C GLN A 3 5.75 13.12 8.37
N ARG A 4 5.79 11.97 9.04
CA ARG A 4 6.86 11.64 9.98
C ARG A 4 8.17 11.40 9.26
N LEU A 5 8.14 10.70 8.12
CA LEU A 5 9.32 10.45 7.28
C LEU A 5 10.02 11.75 6.89
N ALA A 6 9.26 12.78 6.50
CA ALA A 6 9.80 14.09 6.14
C ALA A 6 10.52 14.81 7.28
N SER A 7 10.32 14.38 8.53
CA SER A 7 10.97 14.94 9.72
C SER A 7 12.17 14.12 10.22
N TYR A 8 12.48 12.98 9.60
CA TYR A 8 13.63 12.18 10.02
C TYR A 8 14.95 12.87 9.64
N PRO A 9 15.96 12.88 10.54
CA PRO A 9 17.30 13.28 10.18
C PRO A 9 17.93 12.28 9.21
N GLN A 10 19.06 12.67 8.63
CA GLN A 10 19.83 11.73 7.80
C GLN A 10 20.28 10.52 8.64
N PRO A 11 20.32 9.31 8.06
CA PRO A 11 20.80 8.10 8.74
C PRO A 11 22.19 8.31 9.36
N SER A 12 22.48 7.62 10.47
CA SER A 12 23.79 7.71 11.14
C SER A 12 24.92 7.14 10.28
N GLN A 13 24.59 6.18 9.41
CA GLN A 13 25.50 5.52 8.48
C GLN A 13 24.87 5.40 7.09
N PRO A 14 25.67 5.43 6.01
CA PRO A 14 25.15 5.24 4.66
C PRO A 14 24.58 3.83 4.48
N LEU A 15 23.33 3.75 4.02
CA LEU A 15 22.71 2.49 3.67
C LEU A 15 23.29 1.94 2.36
N SER A 16 23.37 0.62 2.24
CA SER A 16 23.68 -0.02 0.95
C SER A 16 22.59 0.28 -0.07
N ASN A 17 22.95 0.30 -1.36
CA ASN A 17 22.01 0.53 -2.46
C ASN A 17 20.81 -0.42 -2.42
N GLU A 18 21.01 -1.67 -2.00
CA GLU A 18 19.95 -2.68 -1.85
C GLU A 18 18.93 -2.28 -0.78
N ARG A 19 19.39 -1.85 0.40
CA ARG A 19 18.53 -1.41 1.50
C ARG A 19 17.76 -0.13 1.14
N LEU A 20 18.41 0.79 0.44
CA LEU A 20 17.76 2.00 -0.05
C LEU A 20 16.65 1.66 -1.05
N ARG A 21 16.95 0.81 -2.05
CA ARG A 21 15.95 0.34 -3.03
C ARG A 21 14.78 -0.38 -2.35
N LEU A 22 15.05 -1.24 -1.37
CA LEU A 22 14.02 -1.91 -0.59
C LEU A 22 13.06 -0.93 0.06
N VAL A 23 13.59 0.04 0.82
CA VAL A 23 12.75 0.96 1.58
C VAL A 23 12.01 1.94 0.66
N GLU A 24 12.64 2.39 -0.42
CA GLU A 24 11.99 3.24 -1.43
C GLU A 24 10.84 2.52 -2.14
N ALA A 25 11.07 1.27 -2.57
CA ALA A 25 10.02 0.46 -3.17
C ALA A 25 8.87 0.18 -2.19
N ALA A 26 9.17 -0.16 -0.93
CA ALA A 26 8.17 -0.38 0.10
C ALA A 26 7.32 0.87 0.38
N ARG A 27 7.94 2.05 0.40
CA ARG A 27 7.26 3.35 0.53
C ARG A 27 6.39 3.66 -0.69
N GLY A 28 6.88 3.35 -1.90
CA GLY A 28 6.10 3.47 -3.14
C GLY A 28 4.85 2.59 -3.12
N ILE A 29 4.99 1.32 -2.70
CA ILE A 29 3.86 0.41 -2.48
C ILE A 29 2.89 1.01 -1.47
N LEU A 30 3.36 1.42 -0.29
CA LEU A 30 2.49 2.02 0.74
C LEU A 30 1.72 3.25 0.21
N PHE A 31 2.39 4.10 -0.57
CA PHE A 31 1.76 5.28 -1.17
C PHE A 31 0.64 4.87 -2.13
N ALA A 32 0.94 4.02 -3.11
CA ALA A 32 -0.01 3.54 -4.09
C ALA A 32 -1.24 2.88 -3.44
N LEU A 33 -1.02 2.00 -2.46
CA LEU A 33 -2.08 1.35 -1.70
C LEU A 33 -2.93 2.34 -0.90
N SER A 34 -2.32 3.38 -0.34
CA SER A 34 -3.05 4.44 0.35
C SER A 34 -3.97 5.22 -0.59
N GLN A 35 -3.59 5.41 -1.86
CA GLN A 35 -4.45 6.04 -2.88
C GLN A 35 -5.63 5.15 -3.21
N ILE A 36 -5.40 3.84 -3.43
CA ILE A 36 -6.47 2.86 -3.64
C ILE A 36 -7.45 2.88 -2.47
N TYR A 37 -6.94 2.78 -1.23
CA TYR A 37 -7.76 2.77 -0.02
C TYR A 37 -8.67 4.00 0.06
N LYS A 38 -8.12 5.19 -0.16
CA LYS A 38 -8.88 6.45 -0.14
C LYS A 38 -9.95 6.50 -1.22
N ALA A 39 -9.60 6.16 -2.46
CA ALA A 39 -10.55 6.18 -3.58
C ALA A 39 -11.71 5.20 -3.37
N VAL A 40 -11.40 3.99 -2.90
CA VAL A 40 -12.41 2.99 -2.59
C VAL A 40 -13.29 3.44 -1.44
N LYS A 41 -12.71 3.92 -0.34
CA LYS A 41 -13.47 4.42 0.82
C LYS A 41 -14.42 5.55 0.42
N GLN A 42 -13.99 6.44 -0.48
CA GLN A 42 -14.84 7.52 -0.98
C GLN A 42 -16.06 6.98 -1.74
N VAL A 43 -15.84 6.03 -2.66
CA VAL A 43 -16.94 5.42 -3.43
C VAL A 43 -17.90 4.64 -2.54
N VAL A 44 -17.37 3.87 -1.57
CA VAL A 44 -18.19 3.09 -0.63
C VAL A 44 -19.07 3.98 0.25
N GLY A 45 -18.58 5.18 0.61
CA GLY A 45 -19.35 6.16 1.36
C GLY A 45 -20.59 6.70 0.63
N CYS A 46 -20.72 6.45 -0.68
CA CYS A 46 -21.89 6.84 -1.47
C CYS A 46 -22.97 5.75 -1.55
N PHE A 47 -22.69 4.53 -1.09
CA PHE A 47 -23.63 3.42 -1.23
C PHE A 47 -24.75 3.51 -0.20
N THR A 48 -26.00 3.41 -0.68
CA THR A 48 -27.20 3.29 0.15
C THR A 48 -27.54 1.83 0.49
N ASP A 49 -27.03 0.87 -0.28
CA ASP A 49 -27.18 -0.56 -0.01
C ASP A 49 -26.24 -1.01 1.13
N GLU A 50 -26.82 -1.38 2.27
CA GLU A 50 -26.09 -1.76 3.47
C GLU A 50 -25.25 -3.03 3.28
N LYS A 51 -25.74 -4.03 2.52
CA LYS A 51 -25.01 -5.30 2.31
C LYS A 51 -23.77 -5.06 1.46
N PHE A 52 -23.92 -4.25 0.43
CA PHE A 52 -22.86 -3.85 -0.47
C PHE A 52 -21.81 -3.01 0.26
N SER A 53 -22.25 -2.03 1.05
CA SER A 53 -21.38 -1.21 1.89
C SER A 53 -20.60 -2.04 2.93
N LEU A 54 -21.27 -2.98 3.61
CA LEU A 54 -20.64 -3.87 4.60
C LEU A 54 -19.56 -4.77 3.98
N MET A 55 -19.79 -5.28 2.78
CA MET A 55 -18.81 -6.12 2.06
C MET A 55 -17.50 -5.36 1.84
N PHE A 56 -17.57 -4.14 1.28
CA PHE A 56 -16.38 -3.33 1.05
C PHE A 56 -15.75 -2.83 2.34
N THR A 57 -16.54 -2.52 3.36
CA THR A 57 -16.04 -2.10 4.68
C THR A 57 -15.14 -3.17 5.30
N ARG A 58 -15.52 -4.46 5.22
CA ARG A 58 -14.69 -5.57 5.71
C ARG A 58 -13.37 -5.71 4.93
N LEU A 59 -13.42 -5.56 3.61
CA LEU A 59 -12.22 -5.59 2.76
C LEU A 59 -11.30 -4.41 3.08
N LEU A 60 -11.85 -3.21 3.26
CA LEU A 60 -11.11 -2.02 3.68
C LEU A 60 -10.50 -2.20 5.07
N GLN A 61 -11.21 -2.81 6.03
CA GLN A 61 -10.65 -3.09 7.34
C GLN A 61 -9.41 -3.99 7.25
N GLY A 62 -9.47 -5.08 6.49
CA GLY A 62 -8.32 -5.95 6.26
C GLY A 62 -7.15 -5.23 5.57
N ALA A 63 -7.45 -4.41 4.56
CA ALA A 63 -6.45 -3.58 3.87
C ALA A 63 -5.80 -2.54 4.81
N SER A 64 -6.59 -1.90 5.67
CA SER A 64 -6.12 -0.94 6.66
C SER A 64 -5.21 -1.61 7.70
N SER A 65 -5.55 -2.81 8.17
CA SER A 65 -4.71 -3.58 9.09
C SER A 65 -3.37 -3.96 8.45
N ALA A 66 -3.37 -4.40 7.19
CA ALA A 66 -2.14 -4.69 6.45
C ALA A 66 -1.26 -3.44 6.29
N MET A 67 -1.85 -2.29 5.92
CA MET A 67 -1.13 -1.03 5.82
C MET A 67 -0.52 -0.60 7.16
N ALA A 68 -1.25 -0.78 8.27
CA ALA A 68 -0.74 -0.46 9.59
C ALA A 68 0.51 -1.29 9.95
N GLN A 69 0.53 -2.57 9.59
CA GLN A 69 1.71 -3.43 9.78
C GLN A 69 2.90 -2.97 8.94
N LEU A 70 2.68 -2.62 7.67
CA LEU A 70 3.75 -2.08 6.82
C LEU A 70 4.30 -0.75 7.35
N ILE A 71 3.42 0.13 7.83
CA ILE A 71 3.83 1.39 8.47
C ILE A 71 4.71 1.12 9.70
N GLN A 72 4.32 0.19 10.57
CA GLN A 72 5.11 -0.16 11.75
C GLN A 72 6.47 -0.74 11.39
N SER A 73 6.52 -1.62 10.39
CA SER A 73 7.77 -2.21 9.90
C SER A 73 8.71 -1.15 9.31
N LEU A 74 8.17 -0.20 8.54
CA LEU A 74 8.92 0.94 8.02
C LEU A 74 9.40 1.89 9.13
N ASP A 75 8.54 2.23 10.10
CA ASP A 75 8.93 3.07 11.24
C ASP A 75 10.07 2.41 12.04
N ARG A 76 10.06 1.07 12.19
CA ARG A 76 11.15 0.32 12.84
C ARG A 76 12.43 0.33 12.02
N PHE A 77 12.34 0.15 10.69
CA PHE A 77 13.49 0.29 9.79
C PHE A 77 14.11 1.69 9.89
N ASP A 78 13.28 2.73 9.78
CA ASP A 78 13.69 4.14 9.81
C ASP A 78 14.34 4.49 11.16
N SER A 79 13.77 4.01 12.27
CA SER A 79 14.32 4.23 13.61
C SER A 79 15.66 3.52 13.82
N MET A 80 15.81 2.29 13.31
CA MET A 80 17.08 1.58 13.37
C MET A 80 18.14 2.32 12.55
N ALA A 81 17.81 2.76 11.33
CA ALA A 81 18.71 3.50 10.44
C ALA A 81 19.25 4.83 11.02
N GLN A 82 18.60 5.37 12.06
CA GLN A 82 19.12 6.53 12.80
C GLN A 82 20.23 6.17 13.80
N VAL A 83 20.33 4.90 14.19
CA VAL A 83 21.29 4.42 15.19
C VAL A 83 22.37 3.57 14.52
N ASP A 84 21.96 2.60 13.70
CA ASP A 84 22.85 1.64 13.04
C ASP A 84 22.24 1.14 11.72
N VAL A 85 23.02 0.38 10.93
CA VAL A 85 22.54 -0.22 9.69
C VAL A 85 21.49 -1.30 10.00
N PRO A 86 20.26 -1.22 9.44
CA PRO A 86 19.24 -2.24 9.64
C PRO A 86 19.72 -3.64 9.22
N ASP A 87 19.51 -4.62 10.10
CA ASP A 87 19.85 -6.01 9.84
C ASP A 87 18.93 -6.65 8.78
N GLN A 88 19.29 -7.87 8.36
CA GLN A 88 18.51 -8.63 7.39
C GLN A 88 17.11 -8.99 7.91
N THR A 89 16.95 -9.14 9.22
CA THR A 89 15.66 -9.49 9.85
C THR A 89 14.64 -8.37 9.66
N ILE A 90 15.04 -7.11 9.89
CA ILE A 90 14.22 -5.93 9.67
C ILE A 90 13.90 -5.78 8.17
N CYS A 91 14.88 -6.00 7.30
CA CYS A 91 14.67 -5.94 5.85
C CYS A 91 13.65 -7.00 5.37
N ALA A 92 13.78 -8.23 5.84
CA ALA A 92 12.84 -9.32 5.53
C ALA A 92 11.43 -9.04 6.07
N GLU A 93 11.32 -8.36 7.21
CA GLU A 93 10.02 -7.93 7.75
C GLU A 93 9.33 -6.92 6.84
N VAL A 94 10.05 -5.91 6.35
CA VAL A 94 9.52 -4.93 5.40
C VAL A 94 9.03 -5.62 4.13
N MET A 95 9.82 -6.55 3.57
CA MET A 95 9.43 -7.32 2.37
C MET A 95 8.15 -8.13 2.60
N ARG A 96 8.08 -8.87 3.71
CA ARG A 96 6.90 -9.68 4.06
C ARG A 96 5.65 -8.81 4.23
N CYS A 97 5.79 -7.65 4.85
CA CYS A 97 4.71 -6.69 4.97
C CYS A 97 4.26 -6.15 3.59
N CYS A 98 5.19 -5.89 2.67
CA CYS A 98 4.85 -5.50 1.29
C CYS A 98 4.04 -6.59 0.58
N GLU A 99 4.47 -7.85 0.65
CA GLU A 99 3.76 -8.98 0.06
C GLU A 99 2.34 -9.12 0.62
N SER A 100 2.23 -9.08 1.95
CA SER A 100 0.95 -9.20 2.65
C SER A 100 -0.03 -8.08 2.25
N ASN A 101 0.49 -6.87 2.05
CA ASN A 101 -0.28 -5.73 1.57
C ASN A 101 -0.74 -5.92 0.12
N VAL A 102 0.14 -6.35 -0.79
CA VAL A 102 -0.23 -6.63 -2.19
C VAL A 102 -1.32 -7.70 -2.26
N VAL A 103 -1.23 -8.76 -1.44
CA VAL A 103 -2.25 -9.82 -1.37
C VAL A 103 -3.59 -9.28 -0.84
N ALA A 104 -3.58 -8.49 0.23
CA ALA A 104 -4.79 -7.90 0.80
C ALA A 104 -5.52 -7.00 -0.21
N PHE A 105 -4.77 -6.13 -0.90
CA PHE A 105 -5.34 -5.23 -1.89
C PHE A 105 -5.72 -5.92 -3.19
N ARG A 106 -5.06 -7.00 -3.59
CA ARG A 106 -5.50 -7.82 -4.73
C ARG A 106 -6.94 -8.31 -4.56
N ARG A 107 -7.32 -8.73 -3.35
CA ARG A 107 -8.71 -9.14 -3.03
C ARG A 107 -9.68 -7.97 -3.17
N LEU A 108 -9.29 -6.79 -2.69
CA LEU A 108 -10.09 -5.57 -2.80
C LEU A 108 -10.30 -5.16 -4.27
N VAL A 109 -9.21 -5.08 -5.04
CA VAL A 109 -9.24 -4.75 -6.47
C VAL A 109 -10.08 -5.76 -7.26
N HIS A 110 -9.93 -7.05 -6.98
CA HIS A 110 -10.73 -8.08 -7.62
C HIS A 110 -12.23 -7.92 -7.34
N MET A 111 -12.60 -7.60 -6.09
CA MET A 111 -14.01 -7.35 -5.75
C MET A 111 -14.55 -6.11 -6.49
N ILE A 112 -13.77 -5.04 -6.60
CA ILE A 112 -14.15 -3.85 -7.37
C ILE A 112 -14.38 -4.22 -8.84
N GLN A 113 -13.50 -5.03 -9.43
CA GLN A 113 -13.65 -5.48 -10.83
C GLN A 113 -14.96 -6.25 -11.03
N ILE A 114 -15.28 -7.21 -10.15
CA ILE A 114 -16.54 -7.97 -10.22
C ILE A 114 -17.75 -7.03 -10.10
N GLN A 115 -17.67 -6.07 -9.18
CA GLN A 115 -18.80 -5.21 -8.83
C GLN A 115 -18.85 -3.89 -9.61
N LEU A 116 -17.94 -3.66 -10.56
CA LEU A 116 -17.76 -2.36 -11.21
C LEU A 116 -19.04 -1.83 -11.85
N ARG A 117 -19.84 -2.72 -12.45
CA ARG A 117 -21.14 -2.37 -13.03
C ARG A 117 -22.12 -1.86 -11.98
N ASN A 118 -22.21 -2.54 -10.84
CA ASN A 118 -23.10 -2.16 -9.73
C ASN A 118 -22.65 -0.85 -9.10
N ILE A 119 -21.33 -0.68 -8.92
CA ILE A 119 -20.73 0.59 -8.48
C ILE A 119 -21.11 1.72 -9.44
N GLY A 120 -21.08 1.48 -10.75
CA GLY A 120 -21.45 2.45 -11.78
C GLY A 120 -22.93 2.87 -11.76
N ILE A 121 -23.83 2.01 -11.25
CA ILE A 121 -25.25 2.33 -11.08
C ILE A 121 -25.47 3.15 -9.80
N MET A 122 -24.69 2.88 -8.75
CA MET A 122 -24.89 3.45 -7.42
C MET A 122 -24.13 4.74 -7.13
N ALA A 123 -23.00 4.97 -7.81
CA ALA A 123 -22.10 6.10 -7.55
C ALA A 123 -22.02 7.08 -8.72
N ASP A 124 -21.65 8.33 -8.43
CA ASP A 124 -21.41 9.36 -9.43
C ASP A 124 -20.32 8.92 -10.43
N ILE A 125 -20.59 9.07 -11.73
CA ILE A 125 -19.70 8.65 -12.81
C ILE A 125 -18.29 9.25 -12.73
N ARG A 126 -18.14 10.46 -12.17
CA ARG A 126 -16.86 11.12 -11.97
C ARG A 126 -16.05 10.42 -10.87
N LEU A 127 -16.71 9.93 -9.83
CA LEU A 127 -16.07 9.15 -8.77
C LEU A 127 -15.65 7.77 -9.28
N VAL A 128 -16.48 7.12 -10.08
CA VAL A 128 -16.15 5.83 -10.69
C VAL A 128 -14.99 5.96 -11.67
N ARG A 129 -14.98 7.00 -12.51
CA ARG A 129 -13.84 7.32 -13.38
C ARG A 129 -12.57 7.56 -12.57
N ASN A 130 -12.65 8.36 -11.51
CA ASN A 130 -11.51 8.60 -10.63
C ASN A 130 -10.99 7.31 -10.00
N LEU A 131 -11.87 6.44 -9.51
CA LEU A 131 -11.51 5.14 -8.96
C LEU A 131 -10.73 4.30 -9.97
N VAL A 132 -11.20 4.19 -11.22
CA VAL A 132 -10.53 3.42 -12.27
C VAL A 132 -9.15 3.99 -12.59
N LEU A 133 -9.03 5.32 -12.70
CA LEU A 133 -7.75 5.99 -12.95
C LEU A 133 -6.75 5.77 -11.81
N VAL A 134 -7.20 5.93 -10.56
CA VAL A 134 -6.38 5.68 -9.37
C VAL A 134 -5.93 4.22 -9.31
N LEU A 135 -6.84 3.27 -9.56
CA LEU A 135 -6.51 1.84 -9.60
C LEU A 135 -5.43 1.55 -10.66
N HIS A 136 -5.59 2.07 -11.87
CA HIS A 136 -4.62 1.83 -12.94
C HIS A 136 -3.24 2.42 -12.61
N GLY A 137 -3.18 3.67 -12.15
CA GLY A 137 -1.93 4.32 -11.75
C GLY A 137 -1.26 3.59 -10.60
N ALA A 138 -2.00 3.32 -9.52
CA ALA A 138 -1.46 2.64 -8.35
C ALA A 138 -0.98 1.20 -8.66
N LEU A 139 -1.70 0.44 -9.50
CA LEU A 139 -1.24 -0.89 -9.92
C LEU A 139 0.06 -0.84 -10.72
N THR A 140 0.24 0.20 -11.53
CA THR A 140 1.48 0.43 -12.28
C THR A 140 2.64 0.76 -11.33
N GLU A 141 2.42 1.64 -10.36
CA GLU A 141 3.40 1.98 -9.33
C GLU A 141 3.80 0.76 -8.49
N ILE A 142 2.81 -0.04 -8.05
CA ILE A 142 3.05 -1.28 -7.30
C ILE A 142 3.89 -2.25 -8.12
N ARG A 143 3.60 -2.40 -9.42
CA ARG A 143 4.38 -3.28 -10.31
C ARG A 143 5.84 -2.83 -10.40
N VAL A 144 6.08 -1.55 -10.67
CA VAL A 144 7.45 -1.01 -10.78
C VAL A 144 8.23 -1.14 -9.46
N ALA A 145 7.57 -0.86 -8.33
CA ALA A 145 8.17 -1.05 -7.02
C ALA A 145 8.46 -2.53 -6.73
N TRP A 146 7.55 -3.43 -7.08
CA TRP A 146 7.74 -4.88 -6.91
C TRP A 146 8.88 -5.43 -7.79
N ASP A 147 8.98 -4.98 -9.03
CA ASP A 147 10.08 -5.34 -9.94
C ASP A 147 11.44 -4.87 -9.39
N SER A 148 11.46 -3.79 -8.60
CA SER A 148 12.65 -3.31 -7.89
C SER A 148 13.01 -4.16 -6.68
N LEU A 149 12.03 -4.83 -6.05
CA LEU A 149 12.23 -5.75 -4.94
C LEU A 149 12.64 -7.15 -5.39
N PHE A 150 12.19 -7.58 -6.58
CA PHE A 150 12.39 -8.95 -7.06
C PHE A 150 13.86 -9.44 -7.04
N PRO A 151 14.87 -8.65 -7.45
CA PRO A 151 16.27 -9.07 -7.37
C PRO A 151 16.77 -9.29 -5.94
N LEU A 152 16.15 -8.64 -4.94
CA LEU A 152 16.52 -8.76 -3.53
C LEU A 152 15.97 -10.05 -2.88
N LEU A 153 15.03 -10.74 -3.54
CA LEU A 153 14.44 -11.99 -3.07
C LEU A 153 15.23 -13.24 -3.49
N GLN A 154 16.20 -13.09 -4.41
CA GLN A 154 16.97 -14.20 -5.00
C GLN A 154 18.35 -14.41 -4.37
N ASN A 155 18.72 -13.56 -3.41
CA ASN A 155 19.98 -13.63 -2.65
C ASN A 155 19.72 -14.07 -1.20
#